data_AF-S2Y8H4-F1
#
_entry.id   AF-S2Y8H4-F1
#
_cell.length_a   1.000
_cell.length_b   1.000
_cell.length_c   1.000
_cell.angle_alpha   90.00
_cell.angle_beta   90.00
_cell.angle_gamma   90.00
#
_symmetry.space_group_name_H-M   'P 1'
#
loop_
_entity.id
_entity.type
_entity.pdbx_description
1 polymer ?
#
loop_
_entity_poly.entity_id
_entity_poly.type
_entity_poly.pdbx_seq_one_letter_code
_entity_poly.pdbx_strand_id
1 'polypeptide(L)'
;MPERIADRVIKQFSMSTAQFAVAVLVIFLFVSSSTVMANQYVIQGLLGNIYTFTIITLAFFLHAFTHIGQSIILHSVTPGAFTSLIVIIPYSSVLYRSLLVNEVITWEIIFLCLPFCLLIIPVALLAHWIGKKVG
;
A
#
# COMPACT_ATOMS: atom_id res chain seq x y z
N MET A 1 -24.86 -7.50 17.01
CA MET A 1 -24.28 -8.47 16.05
C MET A 1 -24.08 -9.79 16.76
N PRO A 2 -24.33 -10.97 16.15
CA PRO A 2 -24.15 -12.25 16.83
C PRO A 2 -22.67 -12.47 17.12
N GLU A 3 -22.30 -12.69 18.39
CA GLU A 3 -20.91 -12.83 18.86
C GLU A 3 -20.09 -13.83 18.02
N ARG A 4 -20.73 -14.91 17.54
CA ARG A 4 -20.09 -15.94 16.71
C ARG A 4 -19.62 -15.48 15.32
N ILE A 5 -20.19 -14.41 14.78
CA ILE A 5 -19.76 -13.83 13.50
C ILE A 5 -18.63 -12.84 13.75
N ALA A 6 -18.75 -12.03 14.81
CA ALA A 6 -17.70 -11.12 15.25
C ALA A 6 -16.40 -11.87 15.56
N ASP A 7 -16.46 -13.00 16.29
CA ASP A 7 -15.27 -13.81 16.60
C ASP A 7 -14.61 -14.41 15.34
N ARG A 8 -15.40 -14.86 14.36
CA ARG A 8 -14.82 -15.39 13.11
C ARG A 8 -14.19 -14.29 12.27
N VAL A 9 -14.79 -13.11 12.25
CA VAL A 9 -14.24 -11.91 11.60
C VAL A 9 -12.94 -11.50 12.29
N ILE A 10 -12.94 -11.36 13.61
CA ILE A 10 -11.76 -11.01 14.41
C ILE A 10 -10.64 -12.05 14.20
N LYS A 11 -10.96 -13.35 14.16
CA LYS A 11 -9.98 -14.42 13.94
C LYS A 11 -9.47 -14.50 12.49
N GLN A 12 -10.26 -14.03 11.52
CA GLN A 12 -9.87 -13.92 10.11
C GLN A 12 -8.98 -12.69 9.85
N PHE A 13 -9.07 -11.67 10.70
CA PHE A 13 -8.23 -10.45 10.66
C PHE A 13 -7.08 -10.46 11.68
N SER A 14 -7.07 -11.40 12.62
CA SER A 14 -5.95 -11.58 13.56
C SER A 14 -4.79 -12.29 12.85
N MET A 15 -4.01 -11.53 12.09
CA MET A 15 -2.66 -11.98 11.71
C MET A 15 -1.76 -11.96 12.94
N SER A 16 -0.89 -12.97 13.06
CA SER A 16 0.20 -12.89 14.04
C SER A 16 1.14 -11.73 13.69
N THR A 17 1.86 -11.20 14.67
CA THR A 17 2.86 -10.14 14.45
C THR A 17 3.87 -10.53 13.37
N ALA A 18 4.23 -11.82 13.28
CA ALA A 18 5.11 -12.34 12.25
C ALA A 18 4.48 -12.29 10.84
N GLN A 19 3.21 -12.68 10.70
CA GLN A 19 2.50 -12.61 9.41
C GLN A 19 2.36 -11.16 8.93
N PHE A 20 2.03 -10.25 9.85
CA PHE A 20 1.99 -8.82 9.55
C PHE A 20 3.37 -8.30 9.11
N ALA A 21 4.45 -8.66 9.83
CA ALA A 21 5.80 -8.26 9.47
C ALA A 21 6.23 -8.77 8.08
N VAL A 22 5.89 -10.01 7.73
CA VAL A 22 6.16 -10.57 6.38
C VAL A 22 5.39 -9.81 5.32
N ALA A 23 4.12 -9.49 5.54
CA ALA A 23 3.32 -8.71 4.60
C ALA A 23 3.92 -7.31 4.38
N VAL A 24 4.32 -6.63 5.47
CA VAL A 24 5.00 -5.33 5.41
C VAL A 24 6.34 -5.42 4.68
N LEU A 25 7.11 -6.49 4.91
CA LEU A 25 8.39 -6.73 4.21
C LEU A 25 8.20 -6.86 2.70
N VAL A 26 7.18 -7.61 2.27
CA VAL A 26 6.87 -7.75 0.82
C VAL A 26 6.53 -6.38 0.22
N ILE A 27 5.66 -5.61 0.88
CA ILE A 27 5.31 -4.26 0.42
C ILE A 27 6.56 -3.37 0.36
N PHE A 28 7.42 -3.44 1.39
CA PHE A 28 8.67 -2.68 1.44
C PHE A 28 9.59 -3.01 0.26
N LEU A 29 9.70 -4.27 -0.15
CA LEU A 29 10.48 -4.68 -1.33
C LEU A 29 9.91 -4.13 -2.63
N PHE A 30 8.58 -4.12 -2.79
CA PHE A 30 7.92 -3.52 -3.96
C PHE A 30 8.13 -2.01 -4.02
N VAL A 31 7.93 -1.31 -2.91
CA VAL A 31 8.13 0.16 -2.85
C VAL A 31 9.60 0.50 -3.10
N SER A 32 10.53 -0.21 -2.47
CA SER A 32 11.98 0.01 -2.63
C SER A 32 12.44 -0.25 -4.07
N SER A 33 12.04 -1.37 -4.68
CA SER A 33 12.40 -1.67 -6.06
C SER A 33 11.83 -0.64 -7.04
N SER A 34 10.58 -0.20 -6.84
CA SER A 34 9.96 0.84 -7.66
C SER A 34 10.69 2.18 -7.53
N THR A 35 11.21 2.51 -6.34
CA THR A 35 11.99 3.74 -6.10
C THR A 35 13.32 3.69 -6.86
N VAL A 36 13.97 2.53 -6.90
CA VAL A 36 15.17 2.32 -7.73
C VAL A 36 14.85 2.53 -9.21
N MET A 37 13.72 2.00 -9.70
CA MET A 37 13.29 2.21 -11.10
C MET A 37 12.98 3.68 -11.41
N ALA A 38 12.40 4.43 -10.47
CA ALA A 38 12.18 5.87 -10.62
C ALA A 38 13.51 6.63 -10.67
N ASN A 39 14.47 6.28 -9.81
CA ASN A 39 15.80 6.88 -9.85
C ASN A 39 16.50 6.59 -11.19
N GLN A 40 16.42 5.35 -11.68
CA GLN A 40 16.94 4.98 -13.00
C GLN A 40 16.29 5.81 -14.13
N TYR A 41 15.00 6.13 -14.03
CA TYR A 41 14.32 7.01 -14.99
C TYR A 41 14.90 8.43 -14.98
N VAL A 42 15.15 9.00 -13.80
CA VAL A 42 15.72 10.35 -13.66
C VAL A 42 17.14 10.42 -14.23
N ILE A 43 17.96 9.37 -14.03
CA ILE A 43 19.34 9.31 -14.57
C ILE A 43 19.42 8.76 -16.00
N GLN A 44 18.28 8.58 -16.70
CA GLN A 44 18.19 8.02 -18.05
C GLN A 44 18.81 6.61 -18.21
N GLY A 45 18.73 5.79 -17.16
CA GLY A 45 19.16 4.40 -17.15
C GLY A 45 18.22 3.46 -17.90
N LEU A 46 18.72 2.28 -18.29
CA LEU A 46 18.03 1.30 -19.14
C LEU A 46 16.73 0.74 -18.55
N LEU A 47 16.60 0.72 -17.22
CA LEU A 47 15.44 0.15 -16.49
C LEU A 47 14.56 1.24 -15.85
N GLY A 48 14.62 2.47 -16.36
CA GLY A 48 13.84 3.59 -15.84
C GLY A 48 12.34 3.46 -16.11
N ASN A 49 11.51 3.44 -15.06
CA ASN A 49 10.06 3.47 -15.21
C ASN A 49 9.36 4.25 -14.09
N ILE A 50 8.97 5.49 -14.40
CA ILE A 50 8.26 6.36 -13.45
C ILE A 50 6.81 5.89 -13.21
N TYR A 51 6.14 5.34 -14.22
CA TYR A 51 4.75 4.86 -14.10
C TYR A 51 4.63 3.73 -13.09
N THR A 52 5.58 2.80 -13.05
CA THR A 52 5.59 1.69 -12.09
C THR A 52 5.69 2.20 -10.66
N PHE A 53 6.59 3.16 -10.44
CA PHE A 53 6.72 3.85 -9.16
C PHE A 53 5.44 4.58 -8.76
N THR A 54 4.85 5.35 -9.68
CA THR A 54 3.59 6.06 -9.42
C THR A 54 2.45 5.09 -9.10
N ILE A 55 2.28 3.98 -9.85
CA ILE A 55 1.23 2.99 -9.57
C ILE A 55 1.41 2.35 -8.19
N ILE A 56 2.62 1.92 -7.85
CA ILE A 56 2.89 1.23 -6.57
C ILE A 56 2.69 2.19 -5.40
N THR A 57 3.25 3.40 -5.47
CA THR A 57 3.11 4.40 -4.40
C THR A 57 1.68 4.93 -4.28
N LEU A 58 0.93 5.03 -5.39
CA LEU A 58 -0.46 5.48 -5.39
C LEU A 58 -1.37 4.41 -4.80
N ALA A 59 -1.16 3.15 -5.16
CA ALA A 59 -1.87 2.05 -4.54
C ALA A 59 -1.54 1.91 -3.05
N PHE A 60 -0.29 2.12 -2.64
CA PHE A 60 0.09 2.12 -1.23
C PHE A 60 -0.60 3.25 -0.45
N PHE A 61 -0.68 4.45 -1.05
CA PHE A 61 -1.43 5.57 -0.49
C PHE A 61 -2.93 5.26 -0.38
N LEU A 62 -3.55 4.72 -1.44
CA LEU A 62 -4.96 4.32 -1.42
C LEU A 62 -5.24 3.20 -0.41
N HIS A 63 -4.32 2.25 -0.27
CA HIS A 63 -4.42 1.15 0.68
C HIS A 63 -4.47 1.65 2.14
N ALA A 64 -3.79 2.76 2.46
CA ALA A 64 -3.86 3.38 3.78
C ALA A 64 -5.30 3.74 4.17
N PHE A 65 -6.11 4.24 3.22
CA PHE A 65 -7.52 4.52 3.45
C PHE A 65 -8.35 3.26 3.67
N THR A 66 -7.99 2.13 3.04
CA THR A 66 -8.69 0.86 3.26
C THR A 66 -8.53 0.37 4.71
N HIS A 67 -7.35 0.55 5.32
CA HIS A 67 -7.14 0.23 6.73
C HIS A 67 -7.96 1.12 7.66
N ILE A 68 -8.05 2.42 7.36
CA ILE A 68 -8.87 3.35 8.13
C ILE A 68 -10.35 2.99 7.99
N GLY A 69 -10.82 2.76 6.76
CA GLY A 69 -12.20 2.35 6.49
C GLY A 69 -12.56 1.04 7.19
N GLN A 70 -11.70 0.03 7.13
CA GLN A 70 -11.86 -1.22 7.87
C GLN A 70 -11.94 -1.00 9.38
N SER A 71 -11.07 -0.14 9.93
CA SER A 71 -11.05 0.17 11.36
C SER A 71 -12.33 0.86 11.83
N ILE A 72 -12.86 1.80 11.03
CA ILE A 72 -14.13 2.47 11.29
C ILE A 72 -15.30 1.49 11.18
N ILE A 73 -15.38 0.68 10.11
CA ILE A 73 -16.50 -0.26 9.93
C ILE A 73 -16.53 -1.35 11.01
N LEU A 74 -15.36 -1.84 11.41
CA LEU A 74 -15.23 -2.90 12.41
C LEU A 74 -15.17 -2.37 13.86
N HIS A 75 -15.24 -1.05 14.05
CA HIS A 75 -15.03 -0.37 15.33
C HIS A 75 -13.81 -0.92 16.11
N SER A 76 -12.72 -1.20 15.39
CA SER A 76 -11.52 -1.86 15.95
C SER A 76 -10.26 -1.19 15.42
N VAL A 77 -9.36 -0.80 16.33
CA VAL A 77 -8.08 -0.20 15.94
C VAL A 77 -7.12 -1.31 15.51
N THR A 78 -6.85 -1.37 14.21
CA THR A 78 -5.83 -2.27 13.68
C THR A 78 -4.48 -1.57 13.64
N PRO A 79 -3.36 -2.29 13.84
CA PRO A 79 -2.02 -1.71 13.69
C PRO A 79 -1.81 -1.00 12.35
N GLY A 80 -2.39 -1.55 11.27
CA GLY A 80 -2.37 -0.96 9.94
C GLY A 80 -3.08 0.38 9.85
N ALA A 81 -4.19 0.60 10.57
CA ALA A 81 -4.89 1.90 10.59
C ALA A 81 -4.06 2.98 11.30
N PHE A 82 -3.38 2.61 12.39
CA PHE A 82 -2.52 3.52 13.13
C PHE A 82 -1.31 3.98 12.29
N THR A 83 -0.59 3.04 11.67
CA THR A 83 0.54 3.36 10.79
C THR A 83 0.09 4.11 9.53
N SER A 84 -1.10 3.80 9.01
CA SER A 84 -1.68 4.52 7.87
C SER A 84 -1.90 6.00 8.18
N LEU A 85 -2.51 6.31 9.33
CA LEU A 85 -2.86 7.66 9.72
C LEU A 85 -1.63 8.52 10.04
N ILE A 86 -0.68 7.98 10.80
CA ILE A 86 0.45 8.75 11.35
C ILE A 86 1.66 8.76 10.40
N VAL A 87 1.84 7.72 9.59
CA VAL A 87 3.04 7.54 8.76
C VAL A 87 2.70 7.63 7.28
N ILE A 88 1.84 6.74 6.77
CA ILE A 88 1.66 6.58 5.32
C ILE A 88 1.02 7.81 4.69
N ILE A 89 -0.06 8.34 5.28
CA ILE A 89 -0.76 9.51 4.71
C ILE A 89 0.14 10.76 4.72
N PRO A 90 0.78 11.15 5.84
CA PRO A 90 1.66 12.31 5.87
C PRO A 90 2.85 12.16 4.91
N TYR A 91 3.50 11.00 4.91
CA TYR A 91 4.64 10.73 4.02
C TYR A 91 4.24 10.83 2.55
N SER A 92 3.16 10.15 2.15
CA SER A 92 2.70 10.14 0.77
C SER A 92 2.30 11.54 0.31
N SER A 93 1.67 12.34 1.19
CA SER A 93 1.32 13.72 0.88
C SER A 93 2.55 14.58 0.58
N VAL A 94 3.60 14.46 1.40
CA VAL A 94 4.87 15.17 1.17
C VAL A 94 5.57 14.66 -0.09
N LEU A 95 5.55 13.34 -0.33
CA LEU A 95 6.13 12.72 -1.52
C LEU A 95 5.46 13.26 -2.80
N TYR A 96 4.14 13.16 -2.93
CA TYR A 96 3.42 13.63 -4.12
C TYR A 96 3.56 15.12 -4.32
N ARG A 97 3.51 15.92 -3.24
CA ARG A 97 3.78 17.35 -3.33
C ARG A 97 5.17 17.62 -3.89
N SER A 98 6.19 16.91 -3.41
CA SER A 98 7.57 17.09 -3.85
C SER A 98 7.74 16.66 -5.31
N LEU A 99 7.14 15.53 -5.72
CA LEU A 99 7.24 15.04 -7.09
C LEU A 99 6.52 15.95 -8.10
N LEU A 100 5.38 16.53 -7.72
CA LEU A 100 4.65 17.50 -8.55
C LEU A 100 5.39 18.84 -8.65
N VAL A 101 5.94 19.35 -7.53
CA VAL A 101 6.69 20.62 -7.51
C VAL A 101 8.00 20.53 -8.30
N ASN A 102 8.65 19.37 -8.30
CA ASN A 102 9.87 19.13 -9.09
C ASN A 102 9.57 18.63 -10.51
N GLU A 103 8.30 18.62 -10.93
CA GLU A 103 7.85 18.17 -12.27
C GLU A 103 8.30 16.75 -12.66
N VAL A 104 8.62 15.92 -11.67
CA VAL A 104 9.02 14.51 -11.87
C VAL A 104 7.81 13.69 -12.31
N ILE A 105 6.63 14.04 -11.82
CA ILE A 105 5.34 13.50 -12.24
C ILE A 105 4.36 14.64 -12.49
N THR A 106 3.36 14.40 -13.34
CA THR A 106 2.27 15.34 -13.60
C THR A 106 0.94 14.79 -13.08
N TRP A 107 -0.06 15.66 -12.94
CA TRP A 107 -1.42 15.24 -12.59
C TRP A 107 -1.99 14.25 -13.60
N GLU A 108 -1.67 14.38 -14.88
CA GLU A 108 -2.07 13.44 -15.93
C GLU A 108 -1.55 12.03 -15.67
N ILE A 109 -0.28 11.90 -15.27
CA ILE A 109 0.33 10.61 -14.92
C ILE A 109 -0.42 10.00 -13.73
N ILE A 110 -0.74 10.79 -12.70
CA ILE A 110 -1.48 10.31 -11.53
C ILE A 110 -2.85 9.77 -11.94
N PHE A 111 -3.63 10.53 -12.72
CA PHE A 111 -4.95 10.08 -13.19
C PHE A 111 -4.87 8.86 -14.11
N LEU A 112 -3.86 8.78 -14.96
CA LEU A 112 -3.62 7.63 -15.82
C LEU A 112 -3.27 6.37 -15.00
N CYS A 113 -2.48 6.50 -13.93
CA CYS A 113 -2.06 5.40 -13.06
C CYS A 113 -3.17 4.94 -12.09
N LEU A 114 -4.15 5.80 -11.80
CA LEU A 114 -5.25 5.54 -10.86
C LEU A 114 -6.03 4.24 -11.16
N PRO A 115 -6.51 3.95 -12.39
CA PRO A 115 -7.20 2.69 -12.69
C PRO A 115 -6.31 1.47 -12.49
N PHE A 116 -5.00 1.57 -12.74
CA PHE A 116 -4.06 0.47 -12.55
C PHE A 116 -3.81 0.14 -11.08
N CYS A 117 -4.12 1.04 -10.15
CA CYS A 117 -4.06 0.74 -8.72
C CYS A 117 -5.02 -0.39 -8.32
N LEU A 118 -6.12 -0.59 -9.06
CA LEU A 118 -7.03 -1.72 -8.84
C LEU A 118 -6.36 -3.09 -9.08
N LEU A 119 -5.34 -3.16 -9.93
CA LEU A 119 -4.56 -4.38 -10.14
C LEU A 119 -3.76 -4.81 -8.90
N ILE A 120 -3.55 -3.91 -7.94
CA ILE A 120 -2.88 -4.25 -6.68
C ILE A 120 -3.84 -4.97 -5.70
N ILE A 121 -5.16 -4.86 -5.88
CA ILE A 121 -6.13 -5.59 -5.06
C ILE A 121 -5.91 -7.12 -5.11
N PRO A 122 -5.85 -7.79 -6.27
CA PRO A 122 -5.57 -9.23 -6.32
C PRO A 122 -4.17 -9.56 -5.77
N VAL A 123 -3.17 -8.69 -5.95
CA VAL A 123 -1.82 -8.89 -5.38
C VAL A 123 -1.86 -8.85 -3.86
N ALA A 124 -2.58 -7.90 -3.26
CA ALA A 124 -2.76 -7.81 -1.81
C ALA A 124 -3.52 -9.02 -1.26
N LEU A 125 -4.55 -9.49 -1.97
CA LEU A 125 -5.28 -10.71 -1.62
C LEU A 125 -4.37 -11.95 -1.68
N LEU A 126 -3.53 -12.07 -2.71
CA LEU A 126 -2.55 -13.15 -2.83
C LEU A 126 -1.50 -13.10 -1.71
N ALA A 127 -0.98 -11.92 -1.38
CA ALA A 127 -0.03 -11.74 -0.29
C ALA A 127 -0.64 -12.17 1.06
N HIS A 128 -1.90 -11.81 1.32
CA HIS A 128 -2.62 -12.26 2.50
C HIS A 128 -2.81 -13.78 2.52
N TRP A 129 -3.08 -14.37 1.35
CA TRP A 129 -3.22 -15.83 1.20
C TRP A 129 -1.91 -16.58 1.46
N ILE A 130 -0.78 -16.05 0.98
CA ILE A 130 0.56 -16.59 1.26
C ILE A 130 0.87 -16.48 2.75
N GLY A 131 0.60 -15.32 3.38
CA GLY A 131 0.80 -15.12 4.82
C GLY A 131 0.03 -16.14 5.68
N LYS A 132 -1.19 -16.52 5.25
CA LYS A 132 -1.99 -17.57 5.90
C LYS A 132 -1.45 -18.98 5.69
N LYS A 133 -0.68 -19.22 4.61
CA LYS A 133 -0.14 -20.55 4.29
C LYS A 133 1.22 -20.81 4.95
N VAL A 134 1.93 -19.74 5.33
CA VAL A 134 3.25 -19.79 5.96
C VAL A 134 3.18 -19.73 7.50
N GLY A 135 1.99 -19.45 8.08
CA GLY A 135 1.76 -19.41 9.53
C GLY A 135 0.59 -20.28 9.97
#